data_AF-A0A109MX04-F1
#
_entry.id   AF-A0A109MX04-F1
#
_cell.length_a   1.000
_cell.length_b   1.000
_cell.length_c   1.000
_cell.angle_alpha   90.00
_cell.angle_beta   90.00
_cell.angle_gamma   90.00
#
_symmetry.space_group_name_H-M   'P 1'
#
loop_
_entity.id
_entity.type
_entity.pdbx_description
1 polymer ?
#
loop_
_entity_poly.entity_id
_entity_poly.type
_entity_poly.pdbx_seq_one_letter_code
_entity_poly.pdbx_strand_id
1 'polypeptide(L)'
;MSMKIKKRTTLQRYWTKRYVMTLISGLILLSVFSLWWMEKTALEYRLSLLKYLADETSDRAIKENGQIVVGPVLSEIVEEREKILHLNQQPIIYIVDPDGSIIYTMPQLYIDPDENKLPDVIMKNTELIQKVKISDNKVYVVKSPITFEDKTRGWVVIAQEEGALKEINQDHGLLAIMIGGLLILGTGVIYFLSRQISRPIQDVANAAVEVREGNYDIHFKEEEEIKEEEIYELIKSFKEMTNRLKVMEKLRAELLAGVTHDLKTPVTSISGLIQAVKDDVVTGDQSKEFLDISLKETQRLQGMIEDLLNYNAISAGAFKIRLQKENINIFIQEIAYRWQVTQDDEQSFALDVKVPDDPLYGQIDSLRMQQIVINLLNNARHALDGNGKITIDLYEKDDGQICIEVQDSGRGIPEHEQQYVFEPFYRGENKKLKVRGLGLGLPFSKMLAKAQKGDLILKDSNQQGTTFMIILEKTDQV
;
A
#
# COMPACT_ATOMS: atom_id res chain seq x y z
N MET A 1 0.62 -32.65 -22.44
CA MET A 1 0.28 -31.26 -22.81
C MET A 1 0.98 -30.33 -21.81
N SER A 2 2.13 -29.76 -22.18
CA SER A 2 2.94 -28.91 -21.29
C SER A 2 2.21 -27.59 -21.02
N MET A 3 1.74 -27.37 -19.79
CA MET A 3 1.27 -26.06 -19.32
C MET A 3 2.43 -25.05 -19.48
N LYS A 4 2.38 -24.21 -20.51
CA LYS A 4 3.27 -23.06 -20.64
C LYS A 4 3.02 -22.14 -19.44
N ILE A 5 3.89 -22.19 -18.45
CA ILE A 5 3.94 -21.22 -17.35
C ILE A 5 4.11 -19.84 -18.00
N LYS A 6 3.07 -19.00 -17.95
CA LYS A 6 3.13 -17.62 -18.43
C LYS A 6 4.27 -16.91 -17.67
N LYS A 7 5.30 -16.47 -18.39
CA LYS A 7 6.35 -15.61 -17.81
C LYS A 7 5.68 -14.39 -17.17
N ARG A 8 5.91 -14.19 -15.87
CA ARG A 8 5.44 -13.01 -15.14
C ARG A 8 6.18 -11.78 -15.67
N THR A 9 5.46 -10.69 -15.87
CA THR A 9 6.02 -9.41 -16.33
C THR A 9 6.13 -8.45 -15.16
N THR A 10 7.18 -7.62 -15.12
CA THR A 10 7.30 -6.58 -14.10
C THR A 10 6.15 -5.57 -14.21
N LEU A 11 5.76 -4.99 -13.08
CA LEU A 11 4.68 -4.01 -13.01
C LEU A 11 4.95 -2.82 -13.95
N GLN A 12 6.21 -2.36 -13.98
CA GLN A 12 6.67 -1.31 -14.88
C GLN A 12 6.43 -1.64 -16.35
N ARG A 13 6.88 -2.83 -16.80
CA ARG A 13 6.75 -3.23 -18.21
C ARG A 13 5.29 -3.44 -18.60
N TYR A 14 4.48 -3.96 -17.68
CA TYR A 14 3.06 -4.20 -17.91
C TYR A 14 2.28 -2.90 -18.13
N TRP A 15 2.42 -1.94 -17.21
CA TRP A 15 1.71 -0.67 -17.28
C TRP A 15 2.23 0.23 -18.39
N THR A 16 3.57 0.35 -18.54
CA THR A 16 4.16 1.15 -19.63
C THR A 16 3.64 0.69 -20.99
N LYS A 17 3.58 -0.63 -21.24
CA LYS A 17 3.07 -1.15 -22.51
C LYS A 17 1.59 -0.81 -22.72
N ARG A 18 0.75 -0.96 -21.70
CA ARG A 18 -0.69 -0.66 -21.81
C ARG A 18 -0.94 0.82 -22.06
N TYR A 19 -0.30 1.69 -21.30
CA TYR A 19 -0.47 3.14 -21.45
C TYR A 19 0.08 3.68 -22.77
N VAL A 20 1.20 3.13 -23.27
CA VAL A 20 1.70 3.47 -24.60
C VAL A 20 0.72 3.01 -25.69
N MET A 21 0.14 1.81 -25.57
CA MET A 21 -0.87 1.34 -26.53
C MET A 21 -2.14 2.22 -26.52
N THR A 22 -2.60 2.67 -25.34
CA THR A 22 -3.73 3.60 -25.26
C THR A 22 -3.39 4.97 -25.83
N LEU A 23 -2.17 5.47 -25.60
CA LEU A 23 -1.69 6.73 -26.17
C LEU A 23 -1.66 6.65 -27.70
N ILE A 24 -1.09 5.58 -28.27
CA ILE A 24 -1.05 5.36 -29.73
C ILE A 24 -2.48 5.31 -30.29
N SER A 25 -3.39 4.59 -29.64
CA SER A 25 -4.78 4.49 -30.10
C SER A 25 -5.48 5.86 -30.09
N GLY A 26 -5.28 6.66 -29.04
CA GLY A 26 -5.81 8.02 -28.94
C GLY A 26 -5.23 8.95 -30.00
N LEU A 27 -3.92 8.88 -30.25
CA LEU A 27 -3.25 9.69 -31.28
C LEU A 27 -3.70 9.31 -32.70
N ILE A 28 -3.95 8.03 -32.98
CA ILE A 28 -4.50 7.59 -34.26
C ILE A 28 -5.92 8.17 -34.47
N LEU A 29 -6.79 8.07 -33.45
CA LEU A 29 -8.14 8.63 -33.54
C LEU A 29 -8.11 10.15 -33.76
N LEU A 30 -7.25 10.86 -33.03
CA LEU A 30 -7.07 12.30 -33.17
C LEU A 30 -6.54 12.66 -34.56
N SER A 31 -5.59 11.87 -35.10
CA SER A 31 -5.06 12.05 -36.44
C SER A 31 -6.16 11.92 -37.51
N VAL A 32 -6.94 10.84 -37.45
CA VAL A 32 -8.04 10.59 -38.40
C VAL A 32 -9.10 11.69 -38.32
N PHE A 33 -9.50 12.07 -37.11
CA PHE A 33 -10.47 13.15 -36.92
C PHE A 33 -9.96 14.50 -37.45
N SER A 34 -8.70 14.83 -37.17
CA SER A 34 -8.09 16.07 -37.65
C SER A 34 -7.97 16.11 -39.18
N LEU A 35 -7.58 14.99 -39.81
CA LEU A 35 -7.53 14.90 -41.27
C LEU A 35 -8.91 15.09 -41.90
N TRP A 36 -9.93 14.42 -41.34
CA TRP A 36 -11.32 14.59 -41.78
C TRP A 36 -11.81 16.03 -41.60
N TRP A 37 -11.53 16.65 -40.46
CA TRP A 37 -11.90 18.04 -40.18
C TRP A 37 -11.22 19.00 -41.16
N MET A 38 -9.92 18.81 -41.42
CA MET A 38 -9.17 19.61 -42.38
C MET A 38 -9.73 19.50 -43.80
N GLU A 39 -10.02 18.29 -44.29
CA GLU A 39 -10.64 18.10 -45.60
C GLU A 39 -11.98 18.83 -45.70
N LYS A 40 -12.80 18.74 -44.64
CA LYS A 40 -14.10 19.41 -44.60
C LYS A 40 -13.95 20.93 -44.61
N THR A 41 -13.08 21.49 -43.77
CA THR A 41 -12.84 22.94 -43.72
C THR A 41 -12.24 23.46 -45.03
N ALA A 42 -11.32 22.72 -45.66
CA ALA A 42 -10.75 23.10 -46.95
C ALA A 42 -11.80 23.14 -48.05
N LEU A 43 -12.70 22.14 -48.10
CA LEU A 43 -13.81 22.11 -49.03
C LEU A 43 -14.75 23.31 -48.85
N GLU A 44 -15.17 23.59 -47.61
CA GLU A 44 -16.05 24.73 -47.30
C GLU A 44 -15.39 26.08 -47.66
N TYR A 45 -14.11 26.23 -47.35
CA TYR A 45 -13.33 27.42 -47.70
C TYR A 45 -13.19 27.61 -49.21
N ARG A 46 -12.88 26.55 -49.97
CA ARG A 46 -12.75 26.67 -51.43
C ARG A 46 -14.09 26.94 -52.11
N LEU A 47 -15.18 26.35 -51.62
CA LEU A 47 -16.51 26.65 -52.14
C LEU A 47 -16.90 28.12 -51.91
N SER A 48 -16.51 28.72 -50.79
CA SER A 48 -16.76 30.15 -50.56
C SER A 48 -15.92 31.05 -51.48
N LEU A 49 -14.67 30.67 -51.78
CA LEU A 49 -13.84 31.37 -52.78
C LEU A 49 -14.43 31.26 -54.19
N LEU A 50 -14.89 30.07 -54.61
CA LEU A 50 -15.55 29.90 -55.90
C LEU A 50 -16.84 30.72 -55.98
N LYS A 51 -17.60 30.80 -54.90
CA LYS A 51 -18.79 31.65 -54.84
C LYS A 51 -18.44 33.12 -54.98
N TYR A 52 -17.43 33.59 -54.27
CA TYR A 52 -16.94 34.96 -54.41
C TYR A 52 -16.50 35.25 -55.85
N LEU A 53 -15.76 34.33 -56.47
CA LEU A 53 -15.35 34.45 -57.86
C LEU A 53 -16.56 34.47 -58.81
N ALA A 54 -17.58 33.65 -58.58
CA ALA A 54 -18.80 33.61 -59.37
C ALA A 54 -19.58 34.93 -59.25
N ASP A 55 -19.74 35.46 -58.04
CA ASP A 55 -20.42 36.73 -57.78
C ASP A 55 -19.67 37.91 -58.42
N GLU A 56 -18.34 38.00 -58.22
CA GLU A 56 -17.51 39.06 -58.83
C GLU A 56 -17.52 38.98 -60.37
N THR A 57 -17.49 37.77 -60.93
CA THR A 57 -17.57 37.56 -62.38
C THR A 57 -18.95 37.96 -62.91
N SER A 58 -20.02 37.68 -62.16
CA SER A 58 -21.39 38.02 -62.52
C SER A 58 -21.60 39.54 -62.60
N ASP A 59 -21.12 40.27 -61.58
CA ASP A 59 -21.22 41.73 -61.52
C ASP A 59 -20.48 42.42 -62.68
N ARG A 60 -19.39 41.81 -63.16
CA ARG A 60 -18.57 42.36 -64.27
C ARG A 60 -18.99 41.85 -65.64
N ALA A 61 -19.82 40.82 -65.71
CA ALA A 61 -20.25 40.22 -66.96
C ALA A 61 -21.35 41.05 -67.67
N ILE A 62 -21.69 42.25 -67.20
CA ILE A 62 -22.74 43.08 -67.80
C ILE A 62 -22.29 44.53 -68.06
N LYS A 63 -22.66 45.08 -69.23
CA LYS A 63 -22.46 46.50 -69.59
C LYS A 63 -23.64 47.35 -69.10
N GLU A 64 -23.43 48.67 -69.05
CA GLU A 64 -24.49 49.66 -68.74
C GLU A 64 -25.72 49.58 -69.66
N ASN A 65 -25.60 48.94 -70.83
CA ASN A 65 -26.70 48.71 -71.79
C ASN A 65 -27.42 47.37 -71.59
N GLY A 66 -27.10 46.60 -70.55
CA GLY A 66 -27.73 45.31 -70.23
C GLY A 66 -27.27 44.13 -71.09
N GLN A 67 -26.27 44.29 -71.96
CA GLN A 67 -25.67 43.19 -72.72
C GLN A 67 -24.58 42.49 -71.91
N ILE A 68 -24.56 41.16 -71.99
CA ILE A 68 -23.52 40.34 -71.38
C ILE A 68 -22.19 40.60 -72.10
N VAL A 69 -21.16 40.97 -71.34
CA VAL A 69 -19.80 41.16 -71.83
C VAL A 69 -19.09 39.83 -71.84
N VAL A 70 -18.71 39.37 -73.02
CA VAL A 70 -17.92 38.15 -73.20
C VAL A 70 -16.74 38.46 -74.11
N GLY A 71 -15.58 37.85 -73.84
CA GLY A 71 -14.35 38.06 -74.61
C GLY A 71 -13.11 38.40 -73.76
N PRO A 72 -12.02 38.88 -74.41
CA PRO A 72 -10.67 38.95 -73.85
C PRO A 72 -10.54 39.75 -72.53
N VAL A 73 -11.34 40.80 -72.37
CA VAL A 73 -11.30 41.69 -71.21
C VAL A 73 -11.84 41.01 -69.95
N LEU A 74 -12.93 40.22 -70.09
CA LEU A 74 -13.48 39.48 -68.95
C LEU A 74 -12.57 38.31 -68.59
N SER A 75 -11.97 37.63 -69.57
CA SER A 75 -11.01 36.54 -69.31
C SER A 75 -9.75 37.04 -68.59
N GLU A 76 -9.20 38.19 -68.98
CA GLU A 76 -8.00 38.74 -68.32
C GLU A 76 -8.25 39.07 -66.84
N ILE A 77 -9.40 39.68 -66.55
CA ILE A 77 -9.81 40.02 -65.18
C ILE A 77 -10.04 38.77 -64.32
N VAL A 78 -10.72 37.76 -64.88
CA VAL A 78 -11.02 36.51 -64.17
C VAL A 78 -9.74 35.70 -63.94
N GLU A 79 -8.85 35.61 -64.93
CA GLU A 79 -7.54 34.95 -64.80
C GLU A 79 -6.62 35.65 -63.78
N GLU A 80 -6.65 36.99 -63.71
CA GLU A 80 -5.90 37.74 -62.70
C GLU A 80 -6.41 37.44 -61.28
N ARG A 81 -7.74 37.37 -61.11
CA ARG A 81 -8.38 37.03 -59.84
C ARG A 81 -8.15 35.56 -59.44
N GLU A 82 -8.18 34.64 -60.40
CA GLU A 82 -7.88 33.22 -60.19
C GLU A 82 -6.47 33.01 -59.60
N LYS A 83 -5.48 33.75 -60.13
CA LYS A 83 -4.09 33.71 -59.63
C LYS A 83 -3.97 34.22 -58.20
N ILE A 84 -4.74 35.24 -57.83
CA ILE A 84 -4.79 35.79 -56.46
C ILE A 84 -5.45 34.79 -55.49
N LEU A 85 -6.45 34.07 -55.96
CA LEU A 85 -7.19 33.09 -55.15
C LEU A 85 -6.44 31.76 -54.95
N HIS A 86 -5.24 31.61 -55.53
CA HIS A 86 -4.38 30.43 -55.41
C HIS A 86 -5.12 29.09 -55.60
N LEU A 87 -6.03 29.04 -56.58
CA LEU A 87 -6.75 27.80 -56.88
C LEU A 87 -5.77 26.78 -57.46
N ASN A 88 -5.62 25.62 -56.79
CA ASN A 88 -4.67 24.57 -57.19
C ASN A 88 -4.91 24.02 -58.60
N GLN A 89 -6.16 24.09 -59.07
CA GLN A 89 -6.56 23.72 -60.42
C GLN A 89 -7.51 24.79 -60.96
N GLN A 90 -7.39 25.10 -62.25
CA GLN A 90 -8.24 26.09 -62.90
C GLN A 90 -9.69 25.60 -62.90
N PRO A 91 -10.64 26.34 -62.30
CA PRO A 91 -12.04 25.97 -62.37
C PRO A 91 -12.58 26.24 -63.79
N ILE A 92 -13.55 25.45 -64.23
CA ILE A 92 -14.21 25.72 -65.50
C ILE A 92 -15.35 26.69 -65.26
N ILE A 93 -15.32 27.83 -65.91
CA ILE A 93 -16.33 28.89 -65.79
C ILE A 93 -17.15 28.89 -67.06
N TYR A 94 -18.47 28.85 -66.92
CA TYR A 94 -19.44 28.99 -68.01
C TYR A 94 -20.26 30.25 -67.78
N ILE A 95 -20.49 31.02 -68.84
CA ILE A 95 -21.46 32.10 -68.87
C ILE A 95 -22.60 31.62 -69.75
N VAL A 96 -23.80 31.55 -69.20
CA VAL A 96 -24.97 30.99 -69.88
C VAL A 96 -26.11 31.98 -69.93
N ASP A 97 -26.96 31.84 -70.95
CA ASP A 97 -28.23 32.57 -71.03
C ASP A 97 -29.24 32.05 -69.97
N PRO A 98 -30.42 32.68 -69.80
CA PRO A 98 -31.42 32.22 -68.84
C PRO A 98 -31.92 30.79 -69.09
N ASP A 99 -31.80 30.28 -70.31
CA ASP A 99 -32.25 28.95 -70.75
C ASP A 99 -31.14 27.87 -70.65
N GLY A 100 -29.93 28.25 -70.21
CA GLY A 100 -28.79 27.35 -69.99
C GLY A 100 -27.89 27.13 -71.21
N SER A 101 -28.07 27.88 -72.29
CA SER A 101 -27.19 27.83 -73.47
C SER A 101 -25.87 28.53 -73.19
N ILE A 102 -24.76 27.89 -73.54
CA ILE A 102 -23.42 28.42 -73.23
C ILE A 102 -23.10 29.57 -74.18
N ILE A 103 -22.91 30.75 -73.60
CA ILE A 103 -22.48 31.97 -74.31
C ILE A 103 -20.94 31.98 -74.36
N TYR A 104 -20.29 31.55 -73.28
CA TYR A 104 -18.83 31.61 -73.16
C TYR A 104 -18.30 30.63 -72.10
N THR A 105 -17.05 30.20 -72.25
CA THR A 105 -16.37 29.31 -71.30
C THR A 105 -14.90 29.71 -71.06
N MET A 106 -14.40 29.50 -69.84
CA MET A 106 -13.00 29.65 -69.44
C MET A 106 -12.51 28.40 -68.70
N PRO A 107 -11.36 27.80 -69.05
CA PRO A 107 -10.57 28.08 -70.25
C PRO A 107 -11.37 27.80 -71.54
N GLN A 108 -10.92 28.33 -72.69
CA GLN A 108 -11.60 28.14 -73.97
C GLN A 108 -11.63 26.65 -74.36
N LEU A 109 -12.78 26.01 -74.14
CA LEU A 109 -13.07 24.63 -74.53
C LEU A 109 -13.85 24.62 -75.85
N TYR A 110 -13.62 23.62 -76.69
CA TYR A 110 -14.44 23.41 -77.89
C TYR A 110 -15.87 23.05 -77.47
N ILE A 111 -16.83 23.90 -77.85
CA ILE A 111 -18.25 23.68 -77.59
C ILE A 111 -18.86 23.07 -78.85
N ASP A 112 -19.33 21.83 -78.76
CA ASP A 112 -20.07 21.18 -79.84
C ASP A 112 -21.41 21.93 -80.03
N PRO A 113 -21.75 22.39 -81.25
CA PRO A 113 -23.02 23.07 -81.51
C PRO A 113 -24.26 22.26 -81.10
N ASP A 114 -24.19 20.93 -81.12
CA ASP A 114 -25.29 20.03 -80.71
C ASP A 114 -25.34 19.80 -79.17
N GLU A 115 -24.27 20.09 -78.43
CA GLU A 115 -24.17 20.00 -76.96
C GLU A 115 -23.91 21.36 -76.29
N ASN A 116 -24.41 22.46 -76.88
CA ASN A 116 -24.19 23.83 -76.40
C ASN A 116 -25.09 24.24 -75.20
N LYS A 117 -25.53 23.28 -74.38
CA LYS A 117 -26.40 23.54 -73.21
C LYS A 117 -25.88 22.80 -71.98
N LEU A 118 -25.86 23.52 -70.86
CA LEU A 118 -25.58 22.88 -69.57
C LEU A 118 -26.70 21.89 -69.22
N PRO A 119 -26.38 20.76 -68.54
CA PRO A 119 -27.38 19.81 -68.10
C PRO A 119 -28.50 20.47 -67.29
N ASP A 120 -29.76 20.10 -67.57
CA ASP A 120 -30.96 20.59 -66.88
C ASP A 120 -30.87 20.47 -65.36
N VAL A 121 -30.12 19.48 -64.85
CA VAL A 121 -29.88 19.23 -63.43
C VAL A 121 -29.20 20.42 -62.76
N ILE A 122 -28.34 21.16 -63.49
CA ILE A 122 -27.63 22.34 -63.00
C ILE A 122 -28.55 23.56 -62.99
N MET A 123 -29.30 23.79 -64.08
CA MET A 123 -30.11 25.00 -64.27
C MET A 123 -31.43 24.99 -63.48
N LYS A 124 -32.08 23.83 -63.32
CA LYS A 124 -33.37 23.72 -62.61
C LYS A 124 -33.24 23.69 -61.09
N ASN A 125 -32.04 23.45 -60.56
CA ASN A 125 -31.80 23.47 -59.12
C ASN A 125 -31.85 24.92 -58.60
N THR A 126 -32.52 25.18 -57.47
CA THR A 126 -32.61 26.52 -56.88
C THR A 126 -31.35 26.91 -56.09
N GLU A 127 -30.59 25.95 -55.59
CA GLU A 127 -29.39 26.19 -54.76
C GLU A 127 -28.23 26.81 -55.58
N LEU A 128 -27.58 27.83 -55.01
CA LEU A 128 -26.43 28.51 -55.63
C LEU A 128 -25.15 27.66 -55.62
N ILE A 129 -25.02 26.73 -54.67
CA ILE A 129 -23.90 25.79 -54.60
C ILE A 129 -24.52 24.39 -54.60
N GLN A 130 -24.15 23.56 -55.57
CA GLN A 130 -24.72 22.22 -55.72
C GLN A 130 -23.64 21.20 -56.06
N LYS A 131 -23.89 19.95 -55.70
CA LYS A 131 -23.02 18.83 -56.02
C LYS A 131 -23.69 17.96 -57.07
N VAL A 132 -23.05 17.80 -58.22
CA VAL A 132 -23.58 17.06 -59.38
C VAL A 132 -22.61 15.95 -59.75
N LYS A 133 -23.14 14.83 -60.24
CA LYS A 133 -22.33 13.73 -60.79
C LYS A 133 -22.33 13.85 -62.31
N ILE A 134 -21.16 14.09 -62.92
CA ILE A 134 -20.98 14.23 -64.36
C ILE A 134 -19.97 13.16 -64.80
N SER A 135 -20.36 12.26 -65.72
CA SER A 135 -19.48 11.24 -66.33
C SER A 135 -18.57 10.51 -65.32
N ASP A 136 -19.18 10.05 -64.23
CA ASP A 136 -18.57 9.39 -63.05
C ASP A 136 -17.77 10.25 -62.06
N ASN A 137 -17.45 11.49 -62.38
CA ASN A 137 -16.82 12.42 -61.45
C ASN A 137 -17.86 13.22 -60.64
N LYS A 138 -17.53 13.48 -59.37
CA LYS A 138 -18.33 14.35 -58.51
C LYS A 138 -17.80 15.77 -58.68
N VAL A 139 -18.67 16.66 -59.14
CA VAL A 139 -18.34 18.05 -59.46
C VAL A 139 -19.18 18.95 -58.56
N TYR A 140 -18.55 19.93 -57.94
CA TYR A 140 -19.24 21.04 -57.30
C TYR A 140 -19.45 22.15 -58.32
N VAL A 141 -20.67 22.65 -58.37
CA VAL A 141 -21.10 23.70 -59.27
C VAL A 141 -21.60 24.88 -58.43
N VAL A 142 -21.05 26.06 -58.70
CA VAL A 142 -21.42 27.31 -58.05
C VAL A 142 -22.00 28.25 -59.10
N LYS A 143 -23.23 28.72 -58.89
CA LYS A 143 -23.93 29.61 -59.82
C LYS A 143 -24.17 30.99 -59.18
N SER A 144 -24.03 32.04 -59.99
CA SER A 144 -24.37 33.41 -59.61
C SER A 144 -25.17 34.08 -60.74
N PRO A 145 -26.30 34.75 -60.45
CA PRO A 145 -27.16 35.34 -61.48
C PRO A 145 -26.59 36.66 -61.97
N ILE A 146 -26.56 36.86 -63.28
CA ILE A 146 -26.26 38.14 -63.91
C ILE A 146 -27.57 38.93 -63.97
N THR A 147 -27.70 40.00 -63.20
CA THR A 147 -28.93 40.80 -63.09
C THR A 147 -28.78 42.18 -63.70
N PHE A 148 -29.85 42.68 -64.33
CA PHE A 148 -29.96 44.05 -64.84
C PHE A 148 -31.39 44.53 -64.63
N GLU A 149 -31.56 45.68 -63.97
CA GLU A 149 -32.90 46.23 -63.68
C GLU A 149 -33.86 45.18 -63.07
N ASP A 150 -33.38 44.45 -62.05
CA ASP A 150 -34.09 43.36 -61.34
C ASP A 150 -34.52 42.15 -62.21
N LYS A 151 -33.97 42.01 -63.43
CA LYS A 151 -34.18 40.82 -64.28
C LYS A 151 -32.89 40.02 -64.46
N THR A 152 -32.99 38.69 -64.31
CA THR A 152 -31.89 37.78 -64.61
C THR A 152 -31.68 37.70 -66.13
N ARG A 153 -30.50 38.11 -66.59
CA ARG A 153 -30.08 38.11 -68.00
C ARG A 153 -29.23 36.89 -68.36
N GLY A 154 -28.68 36.20 -67.37
CA GLY A 154 -27.87 35.00 -67.54
C GLY A 154 -27.32 34.52 -66.20
N TRP A 155 -26.44 33.53 -66.25
CA TRP A 155 -25.77 32.98 -65.06
C TRP A 155 -24.28 32.78 -65.32
N VAL A 156 -23.48 33.07 -64.31
CA VAL A 156 -22.11 32.55 -64.21
C VAL A 156 -22.17 31.22 -63.47
N VAL A 157 -21.61 30.18 -64.08
CA VAL A 157 -21.59 28.82 -63.53
C VAL A 157 -20.15 28.35 -63.46
N ILE A 158 -19.62 28.19 -62.26
CA ILE A 158 -18.26 27.69 -62.02
C ILE A 158 -18.36 26.22 -61.61
N ALA A 159 -17.64 25.34 -62.31
CA ALA A 159 -17.60 23.90 -62.07
C ALA A 159 -16.19 23.44 -61.72
N GLN A 160 -16.07 22.68 -60.64
CA GLN A 160 -14.80 22.10 -60.21
C GLN A 160 -14.98 20.71 -59.59
N GLU A 161 -14.04 19.80 -59.86
CA GLU A 161 -14.08 18.45 -59.31
C GLU A 161 -13.90 18.43 -57.78
N GLU A 162 -14.62 17.54 -57.09
CA GLU A 162 -14.54 17.38 -55.63
C GLU A 162 -13.12 17.02 -55.17
N GLY A 163 -12.37 16.23 -55.95
CA GLY A 163 -10.98 15.88 -55.65
C GLY A 163 -10.09 17.11 -55.58
N ALA A 164 -10.19 17.99 -56.57
CA ALA A 164 -9.46 19.25 -56.64
C ALA A 164 -9.80 20.20 -55.48
N LEU A 165 -11.05 20.18 -55.02
CA LEU A 165 -11.50 20.98 -53.87
C LEU A 165 -11.09 20.40 -52.51
N LYS A 166 -10.68 19.13 -52.43
CA LYS A 166 -10.20 18.51 -51.19
C LYS A 166 -8.69 18.38 -51.11
N GLU A 167 -7.97 18.56 -52.22
CA GLU A 167 -6.52 18.36 -52.28
C GLU A 167 -5.75 19.40 -51.45
N ILE A 168 -5.20 19.01 -50.31
CA ILE A 168 -4.35 19.85 -49.44
C ILE A 168 -2.89 19.38 -49.62
N ASN A 169 -2.12 20.01 -50.51
CA ASN A 169 -0.79 19.49 -50.88
C ASN A 169 0.35 19.83 -49.92
N GLN A 170 0.17 20.64 -48.86
CA GLN A 170 1.32 21.10 -48.05
C GLN A 170 1.19 21.08 -46.51
N ASP A 171 0.04 20.77 -45.92
CA ASP A 171 -0.14 20.97 -44.45
C ASP A 171 -0.04 19.70 -43.58
N HIS A 172 0.10 18.50 -44.16
CA HIS A 172 0.15 17.27 -43.36
C HIS A 172 1.45 17.07 -42.56
N GLY A 173 2.55 17.73 -42.97
CA GLY A 173 3.85 17.58 -42.33
C GLY A 173 3.88 18.11 -40.90
N LEU A 174 3.26 19.27 -40.64
CA LEU A 174 3.24 19.89 -39.32
C LEU A 174 2.40 19.05 -38.33
N LEU A 175 1.24 18.55 -38.79
CA LEU A 175 0.40 17.64 -38.01
C LEU A 175 1.15 16.34 -37.64
N ALA A 176 1.90 15.76 -38.59
CA ALA A 176 2.69 14.56 -38.32
C ALA A 176 3.80 14.81 -37.29
N ILE A 177 4.49 15.96 -37.36
CA ILE A 177 5.51 16.36 -36.38
C ILE A 177 4.89 16.56 -35.00
N MET A 178 3.73 17.21 -34.90
CA MET A 178 3.03 17.40 -33.63
C MET A 178 2.62 16.06 -32.99
N ILE A 179 2.03 15.15 -33.78
CA ILE A 179 1.64 13.82 -33.28
C ILE A 179 2.85 12.99 -32.88
N GLY A 180 3.93 13.04 -33.66
CA GLY A 180 5.19 12.38 -33.33
C GLY A 180 5.80 12.92 -32.04
N GLY A 181 5.81 14.25 -31.86
CA GLY A 181 6.26 14.91 -30.64
C GLY A 181 5.44 14.49 -29.41
N LEU A 182 4.11 14.48 -29.53
CA LEU A 182 3.21 14.01 -28.46
C LEU A 182 3.44 12.54 -28.12
N LEU A 183 3.72 11.68 -29.11
CA LEU A 183 4.02 10.28 -28.88
C LEU A 183 5.32 10.11 -28.07
N ILE A 184 6.38 10.84 -28.43
CA ILE A 184 7.68 10.78 -27.75
C ILE A 184 7.54 11.31 -26.32
N LEU A 185 6.96 12.49 -26.15
CA LEU A 185 6.76 13.10 -24.83
C LEU A 185 5.86 12.24 -23.94
N GLY A 186 4.73 11.78 -24.47
CA GLY A 186 3.79 10.93 -23.73
C GLY A 186 4.45 9.61 -23.30
N THR A 187 5.24 8.98 -24.18
CA THR A 187 5.99 7.76 -23.83
C THR A 187 7.01 8.02 -22.73
N GLY A 188 7.74 9.14 -22.78
CA GLY A 188 8.69 9.55 -21.74
C GLY A 188 8.02 9.76 -20.37
N VAL A 189 6.91 10.49 -20.35
CA VAL A 189 6.11 10.74 -19.13
C VAL A 189 5.55 9.44 -18.56
N ILE A 190 4.97 8.59 -19.40
CA ILE A 190 4.45 7.27 -19.01
C ILE A 190 5.56 6.41 -18.40
N TYR A 191 6.73 6.37 -19.03
CA TYR A 191 7.87 5.60 -18.53
C TYR A 191 8.35 6.10 -17.16
N PHE A 192 8.44 7.42 -16.98
CA PHE A 192 8.87 8.03 -15.72
C PHE A 192 7.87 7.75 -14.59
N LEU A 193 6.57 8.04 -14.79
CA LEU A 193 5.51 7.77 -13.82
C LEU A 193 5.42 6.27 -13.48
N SER A 194 5.50 5.41 -14.50
CA SER A 194 5.47 3.96 -14.28
C SER A 194 6.65 3.48 -13.45
N ARG A 195 7.84 4.06 -13.66
CA ARG A 195 9.05 3.76 -12.89
C ARG A 195 8.96 4.26 -11.44
N GLN A 196 8.42 5.45 -11.22
CA GLN A 196 8.21 6.04 -9.89
C GLN A 196 7.33 5.15 -9.01
N ILE A 197 6.22 4.64 -9.55
CA ILE A 197 5.30 3.78 -8.78
C ILE A 197 5.84 2.34 -8.66
N SER A 198 6.45 1.80 -9.71
CA SER A 198 6.80 0.37 -9.74
C SER A 198 8.03 0.01 -8.92
N ARG A 199 8.94 0.96 -8.67
CA ARG A 199 10.21 0.70 -7.98
C ARG A 199 10.01 0.40 -6.49
N PRO A 200 9.33 1.24 -5.69
CA PRO A 200 9.13 0.96 -4.26
C PRO A 200 8.42 -0.37 -4.03
N ILE A 201 7.43 -0.71 -4.87
CA ILE A 201 6.71 -1.98 -4.78
C ILE A 201 7.64 -3.17 -5.05
N GLN A 202 8.56 -3.05 -6.00
CA GLN A 202 9.56 -4.10 -6.26
C GLN A 202 10.54 -4.22 -5.11
N ASP A 203 10.95 -3.11 -4.50
CA ASP A 203 11.85 -3.13 -3.35
C ASP A 203 11.21 -3.82 -2.16
N VAL A 204 9.95 -3.53 -1.84
CA VAL A 204 9.18 -4.25 -0.81
C VAL A 204 9.04 -5.74 -1.16
N ALA A 205 8.77 -6.08 -2.42
CA ALA A 205 8.66 -7.48 -2.84
C ALA A 205 9.98 -8.24 -2.71
N ASN A 206 11.11 -7.60 -3.02
CA ASN A 206 12.45 -8.18 -2.85
C ASN A 206 12.81 -8.30 -1.36
N ALA A 207 12.52 -7.26 -0.57
CA ALA A 207 12.67 -7.29 0.88
C ALA A 207 11.87 -8.43 1.53
N ALA A 208 10.65 -8.70 1.06
CA ALA A 208 9.85 -9.83 1.52
C ALA A 208 10.51 -11.19 1.21
N VAL A 209 11.26 -11.30 0.12
CA VAL A 209 12.06 -12.50 -0.18
C VAL A 209 13.21 -12.64 0.81
N GLU A 210 13.88 -11.55 1.18
CA GLU A 210 14.93 -11.56 2.21
C GLU A 210 14.40 -11.95 3.59
N VAL A 211 13.24 -11.41 4.00
CA VAL A 211 12.56 -11.80 5.26
C VAL A 211 12.29 -13.29 5.28
N ARG A 212 11.81 -13.85 4.16
CA ARG A 212 11.53 -15.28 4.04
C ARG A 212 12.80 -16.14 4.21
N GLU A 213 13.96 -15.60 3.86
CA GLU A 213 15.26 -16.25 4.03
C GLU A 213 15.86 -16.02 5.43
N GLY A 214 15.15 -15.30 6.31
CA GLY A 214 15.56 -15.04 7.70
C GLY A 214 16.35 -13.74 7.88
N ASN A 215 16.50 -12.93 6.82
CA ASN A 215 17.17 -11.64 6.89
C ASN A 215 16.14 -10.55 7.21
N TYR A 216 16.13 -10.10 8.47
CA TYR A 216 15.19 -9.07 8.94
C TYR A 216 15.74 -7.64 8.90
N ASP A 217 16.98 -7.44 8.45
CA ASP A 217 17.66 -6.14 8.48
C ASP A 217 17.50 -5.35 7.17
N ILE A 218 16.27 -4.94 6.91
CA ILE A 218 15.88 -4.35 5.63
C ILE A 218 15.99 -2.83 5.69
N HIS A 219 16.66 -2.26 4.71
CA HIS A 219 16.82 -0.82 4.55
C HIS A 219 16.31 -0.39 3.18
N PHE A 220 15.34 0.52 3.15
CA PHE A 220 14.85 1.13 1.91
C PHE A 220 15.66 2.41 1.64
N LYS A 221 16.21 2.56 0.43
CA LYS A 221 17.13 3.65 0.08
C LYS A 221 16.47 5.02 -0.12
N GLU A 222 15.15 5.06 -0.31
CA GLU A 222 14.43 6.24 -0.82
C GLU A 222 13.24 6.64 0.10
N GLU A 223 13.26 6.29 1.40
CA GLU A 223 12.11 6.46 2.33
C GLU A 223 11.57 7.91 2.40
N GLU A 224 12.44 8.92 2.40
CA GLU A 224 12.05 10.33 2.52
C GLU A 224 11.56 10.95 1.21
N GLU A 225 11.76 10.27 0.08
CA GLU A 225 11.41 10.77 -1.26
C GLU A 225 10.03 10.29 -1.74
N ILE A 226 9.39 9.38 -1.00
CA ILE A 226 8.09 8.80 -1.37
C ILE A 226 6.97 9.76 -0.98
N LYS A 227 6.29 10.30 -1.98
CA LYS A 227 5.22 11.31 -1.80
C LYS A 227 3.84 10.67 -1.75
N GLU A 228 3.69 9.49 -2.33
CA GLU A 228 2.45 8.77 -2.45
C GLU A 228 2.09 8.11 -1.12
N GLU A 229 0.96 8.53 -0.53
CA GLU A 229 0.51 8.11 0.81
C GLU A 229 0.38 6.59 0.93
N GLU A 230 -0.22 5.93 -0.07
CA GLU A 230 -0.44 4.48 -0.05
C GLU A 230 0.87 3.68 -0.12
N ILE A 231 1.88 4.19 -0.84
CA ILE A 231 3.19 3.57 -0.93
C ILE A 231 3.98 3.76 0.36
N TYR A 232 3.90 4.98 0.93
CA TYR A 232 4.50 5.28 2.22
C TYR A 232 3.91 4.40 3.33
N GLU A 233 2.57 4.28 3.40
CA GLU A 233 1.89 3.44 4.40
C GLU A 233 2.25 1.96 4.24
N LEU A 234 2.37 1.46 3.00
CA LEU A 234 2.81 0.09 2.72
C LEU A 234 4.22 -0.17 3.28
N ILE A 235 5.17 0.73 3.00
CA ILE A 235 6.56 0.57 3.45
C ILE A 235 6.65 0.69 4.97
N LYS A 236 5.97 1.68 5.56
CA LYS A 236 5.89 1.85 7.01
C LYS A 236 5.33 0.60 7.69
N SER A 237 4.18 0.11 7.23
CA SER A 237 3.55 -1.09 7.78
C SER A 237 4.46 -2.33 7.65
N PHE A 238 5.13 -2.48 6.49
CA PHE A 238 6.05 -3.58 6.26
C PHE A 238 7.27 -3.52 7.19
N LYS A 239 7.82 -2.32 7.42
CA LYS A 239 8.95 -2.07 8.34
C LYS A 239 8.57 -2.37 9.79
N GLU A 240 7.41 -1.90 10.24
CA GLU A 240 6.89 -2.21 11.58
C GLU A 240 6.73 -3.72 11.78
N MET A 241 6.14 -4.42 10.80
CA MET A 241 6.00 -5.88 10.83
C MET A 241 7.36 -6.58 10.89
N THR A 242 8.30 -6.19 10.05
CA THR A 242 9.64 -6.79 9.99
C THR A 242 10.42 -6.57 11.28
N ASN A 243 10.35 -5.38 11.87
CA ASN A 243 10.97 -5.07 13.15
C ASN A 243 10.39 -5.91 14.29
N ARG A 244 9.05 -6.06 14.34
CA ARG A 244 8.40 -6.93 15.32
C ARG A 244 8.88 -8.37 15.17
N LEU A 245 8.96 -8.86 13.93
CA LEU A 245 9.42 -10.23 13.65
C LEU A 245 10.90 -10.42 14.05
N LYS A 246 11.77 -9.44 13.75
CA LYS A 246 13.19 -9.42 14.17
C LYS A 246 13.32 -9.53 15.68
N VAL A 247 12.54 -8.75 16.43
CA VAL A 247 12.53 -8.78 17.90
C VAL A 247 12.04 -10.14 18.40
N MET A 248 10.96 -10.69 17.83
CA MET A 248 10.44 -11.99 18.23
C MET A 248 11.43 -13.13 17.97
N GLU A 249 12.10 -13.16 16.82
CA GLU A 249 13.10 -14.18 16.51
C GLU A 249 14.35 -14.05 17.37
N LYS A 250 14.80 -12.81 17.64
CA LYS A 250 15.90 -12.57 18.59
C LYS A 250 15.54 -13.10 19.99
N LEU A 251 14.36 -12.73 20.50
CA LEU A 251 13.86 -13.23 21.78
C LEU A 251 13.85 -14.76 21.77
N ARG A 252 13.20 -15.39 20.78
CA ARG A 252 13.14 -16.85 20.62
C ARG A 252 14.52 -17.50 20.67
N ALA A 253 15.51 -16.96 19.96
CA ALA A 253 16.87 -17.49 19.95
C ALA A 253 17.54 -17.37 21.32
N GLU A 254 17.39 -16.22 21.99
CA GLU A 254 17.86 -16.00 23.36
C GLU A 254 17.18 -16.96 24.36
N LEU A 255 15.89 -17.28 24.17
CA LEU A 255 15.16 -18.26 24.99
C LEU A 255 15.79 -19.65 24.86
N LEU A 256 15.96 -20.11 23.62
CA LEU A 256 16.49 -21.44 23.36
C LEU A 256 17.91 -21.58 23.90
N ALA A 257 18.74 -20.55 23.75
CA ALA A 257 20.09 -20.53 24.29
C ALA A 257 20.11 -20.56 25.83
N GLY A 258 19.29 -19.70 26.48
CA GLY A 258 19.21 -19.61 27.94
C GLY A 258 18.67 -20.88 28.59
N VAL A 259 17.56 -21.42 28.06
CA VAL A 259 16.97 -22.68 28.53
C VAL A 259 17.96 -23.83 28.38
N THR A 260 18.65 -23.93 27.24
CA THR A 260 19.64 -25.00 27.03
C THR A 260 20.78 -24.93 28.04
N HIS A 261 21.29 -23.73 28.34
CA HIS A 261 22.36 -23.54 29.31
C HIS A 261 21.92 -23.92 30.75
N ASP A 262 20.74 -23.44 31.17
CA ASP A 262 20.23 -23.65 32.51
C ASP A 262 19.80 -25.10 32.77
N LEU A 263 19.39 -25.84 31.72
CA LEU A 263 19.16 -27.28 31.80
C LEU A 263 20.46 -28.11 31.76
N LYS A 264 21.46 -27.71 30.96
CA LYS A 264 22.72 -28.46 30.82
C LYS A 264 23.51 -28.54 32.13
N THR A 265 23.52 -27.47 32.91
CA THR A 265 24.29 -27.37 34.17
C THR A 265 23.89 -28.44 35.20
N PRO A 266 22.61 -28.55 35.63
CA PRO A 266 22.18 -29.58 36.56
C PRO A 266 22.32 -30.99 35.97
N VAL A 267 22.05 -31.19 34.68
CA VAL A 267 22.26 -32.50 34.01
C VAL A 267 23.72 -32.94 34.10
N THR A 268 24.67 -32.03 33.88
CA THR A 268 26.10 -32.33 34.00
C THR A 268 26.49 -32.64 35.44
N SER A 269 25.94 -31.88 36.41
CA SER A 269 26.17 -32.10 37.84
C SER A 269 25.65 -33.47 38.29
N ILE A 270 24.40 -33.81 37.95
CA ILE A 270 23.79 -35.10 38.25
C ILE A 270 24.62 -36.23 37.65
N SER A 271 25.00 -36.11 36.38
CA SER A 271 25.80 -37.13 35.70
C SER A 271 27.16 -37.34 36.38
N GLY A 272 27.85 -36.26 36.77
CA GLY A 272 29.14 -36.33 37.45
C GLY A 272 29.05 -36.95 38.84
N LEU A 273 28.05 -36.56 39.64
CA LEU A 273 27.82 -37.11 40.98
C LEU A 273 27.46 -38.60 40.92
N ILE A 274 26.55 -38.98 40.01
CA ILE A 274 26.18 -40.39 39.80
C ILE A 274 27.39 -41.20 39.30
N GLN A 275 28.19 -40.66 38.38
CA GLN A 275 29.39 -41.34 37.88
C GLN A 275 30.43 -41.56 38.99
N ALA A 276 30.64 -40.57 39.87
CA ALA A 276 31.56 -40.70 41.00
C ALA A 276 31.11 -41.79 42.00
N VAL A 277 29.80 -41.94 42.22
CA VAL A 277 29.24 -43.04 43.02
C VAL A 277 29.37 -44.38 42.29
N LYS A 278 29.09 -44.42 40.99
CA LYS A 278 29.15 -45.64 40.17
C LYS A 278 30.57 -46.21 40.02
N ASP A 279 31.57 -45.34 39.94
CA ASP A 279 32.98 -45.72 39.80
C ASP A 279 33.67 -45.98 41.15
N ASP A 280 32.90 -46.06 42.25
CA ASP A 280 33.37 -46.25 43.62
C ASP A 280 34.41 -45.19 44.08
N VAL A 281 34.42 -44.00 43.44
CA VAL A 281 35.29 -42.88 43.81
C VAL A 281 34.86 -42.26 45.14
N VAL A 282 33.55 -42.30 45.46
CA VAL A 282 32.94 -41.90 46.73
C VAL A 282 32.08 -43.04 47.28
N THR A 283 32.23 -43.35 48.57
CA THR A 283 31.58 -44.50 49.22
C THR A 283 30.96 -44.11 50.58
N GLY A 284 30.17 -45.01 51.16
CA GLY A 284 29.56 -44.81 52.47
C GLY A 284 28.60 -43.61 52.52
N ASP A 285 28.72 -42.76 53.54
CA ASP A 285 27.81 -41.62 53.73
C ASP A 285 27.97 -40.54 52.65
N GLN A 286 29.16 -40.37 52.08
CA GLN A 286 29.40 -39.43 50.97
C GLN A 286 28.65 -39.84 49.69
N SER A 287 28.50 -41.15 49.46
CA SER A 287 27.73 -41.66 48.32
C SER A 287 26.24 -41.31 48.47
N LYS A 288 25.68 -41.44 49.68
CA LYS A 288 24.29 -41.03 49.97
C LYS A 288 24.10 -39.54 49.77
N GLU A 289 25.03 -38.72 50.26
CA GLU A 289 24.99 -37.27 50.06
C GLU A 289 24.98 -36.89 48.57
N PHE A 290 25.80 -37.54 47.75
CA PHE A 290 25.86 -37.30 46.30
C PHE A 290 24.56 -37.71 45.59
N LEU A 291 23.93 -38.81 46.02
CA LEU A 291 22.62 -39.24 45.53
C LEU A 291 21.51 -38.26 45.95
N ASP A 292 21.55 -37.75 47.18
CA ASP A 292 20.58 -36.75 47.67
C ASP A 292 20.71 -35.42 46.91
N ILE A 293 21.94 -34.96 46.64
CA ILE A 293 22.19 -33.79 45.78
C ILE A 293 21.65 -34.03 44.37
N SER A 294 21.88 -35.22 43.81
CA SER A 294 21.38 -35.59 42.48
C SER A 294 19.84 -35.62 42.42
N LEU A 295 19.20 -36.11 43.48
CA LEU A 295 17.74 -36.12 43.60
C LEU A 295 17.18 -34.70 43.69
N LYS A 296 17.80 -33.82 44.50
CA LYS A 296 17.43 -32.40 44.59
C LYS A 296 17.55 -31.69 43.23
N GLU A 297 18.64 -31.90 42.49
CA GLU A 297 18.79 -31.30 41.16
C GLU A 297 17.81 -31.89 40.11
N THR A 298 17.42 -33.16 40.25
CA THR A 298 16.40 -33.77 39.38
C THR A 298 15.01 -33.15 39.63
N GLN A 299 14.62 -33.00 40.90
CA GLN A 299 13.37 -32.32 41.28
C GLN A 299 13.35 -30.87 40.78
N ARG A 300 14.48 -30.19 40.87
CA ARG A 300 14.65 -28.84 40.33
C ARG A 300 14.46 -28.80 38.81
N LEU A 301 15.09 -29.71 38.07
CA LEU A 301 14.92 -29.83 36.62
C LEU A 301 13.46 -30.07 36.24
N GLN A 302 12.75 -30.92 36.98
CA GLN A 302 11.33 -31.15 36.76
C GLN A 302 10.51 -29.86 36.93
N GLY A 303 10.77 -29.09 38.00
CA GLY A 303 10.13 -27.79 38.20
C GLY A 303 10.39 -26.81 37.05
N MET A 304 11.64 -26.73 36.55
CA MET A 304 11.97 -25.88 35.40
C MET A 304 11.22 -26.29 34.12
N ILE A 305 11.05 -27.59 33.88
CA ILE A 305 10.29 -28.10 32.73
C ILE A 305 8.81 -27.76 32.88
N GLU A 306 8.24 -27.95 34.06
CA GLU A 306 6.85 -27.59 34.35
C GLU A 306 6.61 -26.08 34.16
N ASP A 307 7.50 -25.22 34.65
CA ASP A 307 7.43 -23.76 34.44
C ASP A 307 7.44 -23.41 32.95
N LEU A 308 8.30 -24.05 32.15
CA LEU A 308 8.38 -23.81 30.71
C LEU A 308 7.12 -24.27 29.97
N LEU A 309 6.57 -25.45 30.32
CA LEU A 309 5.34 -25.97 29.74
C LEU A 309 4.14 -25.09 30.10
N ASN A 310 4.04 -24.68 31.38
CA ASN A 310 2.99 -23.80 31.86
C ASN A 310 3.05 -22.44 31.16
N TYR A 311 4.24 -21.85 31.03
CA TYR A 311 4.44 -20.59 30.31
C TYR A 311 3.97 -20.69 28.85
N ASN A 312 4.38 -21.73 28.13
CA ASN A 312 3.97 -21.96 26.74
C ASN A 312 2.46 -22.17 26.60
N ALA A 313 1.83 -22.89 27.53
CA ALA A 313 0.39 -23.13 27.50
C ALA A 313 -0.43 -21.84 27.67
N ILE A 314 -0.02 -20.94 28.57
CA ILE A 314 -0.69 -19.64 28.73
C ILE A 314 -0.39 -18.73 27.53
N SER A 315 0.86 -18.68 27.06
CA SER A 315 1.25 -17.86 25.90
C SER A 315 0.47 -18.23 24.64
N ALA A 316 0.18 -19.52 24.45
CA ALA A 316 -0.64 -20.04 23.35
C ALA A 316 -2.17 -19.86 23.57
N GLY A 317 -2.61 -19.27 24.68
CA GLY A 317 -4.02 -19.08 25.02
C GLY A 317 -4.77 -20.39 25.36
N ALA A 318 -4.07 -21.49 25.57
CA ALA A 318 -4.66 -22.82 25.81
C ALA A 318 -5.01 -23.07 27.30
N PHE A 319 -4.80 -22.08 28.16
CA PHE A 319 -4.90 -22.24 29.61
C PHE A 319 -6.28 -21.90 30.15
N LYS A 320 -6.89 -22.80 30.93
CA LYS A 320 -8.20 -22.60 31.56
C LYS A 320 -8.03 -22.17 33.01
N ILE A 321 -8.43 -20.95 33.34
CA ILE A 321 -8.57 -20.44 34.71
C ILE A 321 -9.94 -20.84 35.26
N ARG A 322 -10.00 -21.32 36.50
CA ARG A 322 -11.25 -21.59 37.22
C ARG A 322 -11.39 -20.61 38.37
N LEU A 323 -12.07 -19.50 38.12
CA LEU A 323 -12.36 -18.52 39.15
C LEU A 323 -13.42 -19.06 40.11
N GLN A 324 -13.13 -18.97 41.40
CA GLN A 324 -14.04 -19.24 42.49
C GLN A 324 -13.94 -18.15 43.54
N LYS A 325 -15.07 -17.91 44.23
CA LYS A 325 -15.13 -16.96 45.34
C LYS A 325 -14.36 -17.54 46.52
N GLU A 326 -13.37 -16.81 47.01
CA GLU A 326 -12.50 -17.26 48.09
C GLU A 326 -12.26 -16.13 49.11
N ASN A 327 -12.15 -16.51 50.39
CA ASN A 327 -11.79 -15.60 51.46
C ASN A 327 -10.27 -15.41 51.44
N ILE A 328 -9.83 -14.23 50.97
CA ILE A 328 -8.42 -13.94 50.73
C ILE A 328 -7.63 -13.89 52.04
N ASN A 329 -8.24 -13.47 53.15
CA ASN A 329 -7.59 -13.40 54.45
C ASN A 329 -7.12 -14.80 54.89
N ILE A 330 -8.03 -15.78 54.88
CA ILE A 330 -7.73 -17.18 55.25
C ILE A 330 -6.72 -17.77 54.28
N PHE A 331 -6.95 -17.58 52.98
CA PHE A 331 -6.10 -18.12 51.93
C PHE A 331 -4.63 -17.67 52.04
N ILE A 332 -4.39 -16.36 52.26
CA ILE A 332 -3.04 -15.82 52.42
C ILE A 332 -2.37 -16.33 53.70
N GLN A 333 -3.11 -16.39 54.81
CA GLN A 333 -2.59 -16.93 56.07
C GLN A 333 -2.17 -18.40 55.94
N GLU A 334 -3.00 -19.23 55.31
CA GLU A 334 -2.71 -20.66 55.10
C GLU A 334 -1.47 -20.86 54.21
N ILE A 335 -1.35 -20.10 53.12
CA ILE A 335 -0.20 -20.21 52.21
C ILE A 335 1.08 -19.74 52.90
N ALA A 336 1.03 -18.60 53.59
CA ALA A 336 2.17 -18.06 54.31
C ALA A 336 2.68 -19.05 55.37
N TYR A 337 1.77 -19.63 56.16
CA TYR A 337 2.09 -20.63 57.17
C TYR A 337 2.72 -21.90 56.55
N ARG A 338 2.08 -22.47 55.52
CA ARG A 338 2.58 -23.67 54.84
C ARG A 338 3.95 -23.43 54.22
N TRP A 339 4.15 -22.28 53.57
CA TRP A 339 5.42 -21.92 52.98
C TRP A 339 6.51 -21.77 54.05
N GLN A 340 6.20 -21.13 55.19
CA GLN A 340 7.14 -20.97 56.29
C GLN A 340 7.61 -22.33 56.86
N VAL A 341 6.69 -23.28 57.07
CA VAL A 341 7.01 -24.63 57.58
C VAL A 341 7.96 -25.39 56.63
N THR A 342 7.95 -25.10 55.33
CA THR A 342 8.84 -25.75 54.35
C THR A 342 10.24 -25.14 54.27
N GLN A 343 10.52 -24.06 54.99
CA GLN A 343 11.85 -23.46 55.02
C GLN A 343 12.67 -24.13 56.13
N ASP A 344 13.73 -24.86 55.75
CA ASP A 344 14.59 -25.68 56.64
C ASP A 344 15.34 -24.89 57.75
N ASP A 345 15.17 -23.57 57.84
CA ASP A 345 15.95 -22.70 58.72
C ASP A 345 15.08 -21.58 59.32
N GLU A 346 14.22 -21.93 60.28
CA GLU A 346 13.30 -21.00 60.97
C GLU A 346 14.02 -19.81 61.64
N GLN A 347 15.32 -19.92 61.92
CA GLN A 347 16.08 -18.89 62.62
C GLN A 347 16.64 -17.79 61.72
N SER A 348 16.52 -17.92 60.39
CA SER A 348 17.19 -17.01 59.47
C SER A 348 16.31 -15.86 58.96
N PHE A 349 15.00 -15.77 59.23
CA PHE A 349 14.19 -14.62 58.80
C PHE A 349 12.85 -14.52 59.56
N ALA A 350 12.28 -13.32 59.64
CA ALA A 350 10.96 -13.07 60.21
C ALA A 350 9.89 -12.97 59.10
N LEU A 351 8.79 -13.72 59.23
CA LEU A 351 7.60 -13.59 58.38
C LEU A 351 6.46 -12.93 59.18
N ASP A 352 5.92 -11.84 58.65
CA ASP A 352 4.83 -11.06 59.26
C ASP A 352 3.66 -10.98 58.27
N VAL A 353 2.46 -11.37 58.69
CA VAL A 353 1.28 -11.42 57.81
C VAL A 353 0.20 -10.53 58.42
N LYS A 354 -0.10 -9.41 57.77
CA LYS A 354 -1.14 -8.49 58.20
C LYS A 354 -2.34 -8.61 57.26
N VAL A 355 -3.48 -8.95 57.86
CA VAL A 355 -4.78 -9.03 57.18
C VAL A 355 -5.77 -8.14 57.93
N PRO A 356 -6.77 -7.57 57.25
CA PRO A 356 -7.82 -6.81 57.92
C PRO A 356 -8.72 -7.75 58.75
N ASP A 357 -9.37 -7.19 59.76
CA ASP A 357 -10.33 -7.93 60.59
C ASP A 357 -11.57 -8.35 59.78
N ASP A 358 -12.01 -7.49 58.86
CA ASP A 358 -13.11 -7.78 57.95
C ASP A 358 -12.66 -8.70 56.80
N PRO A 359 -13.42 -9.78 56.49
CA PRO A 359 -13.03 -10.73 55.45
C PRO A 359 -13.21 -10.13 54.05
N LEU A 360 -12.13 -10.16 53.27
CA LEU A 360 -12.12 -9.75 51.86
C LEU A 360 -12.37 -10.98 50.98
N TYR A 361 -13.34 -10.87 50.07
CA TYR A 361 -13.67 -11.93 49.11
C TYR A 361 -13.25 -11.51 47.69
N GLY A 362 -12.49 -12.38 47.04
CA GLY A 362 -12.05 -12.21 45.64
C GLY A 362 -12.43 -13.42 44.79
N GLN A 363 -12.53 -13.21 43.48
CA GLN A 363 -12.69 -14.28 42.49
C GLN A 363 -11.31 -14.71 42.00
N ILE A 364 -10.81 -15.84 42.47
CA ILE A 364 -9.47 -16.34 42.14
C ILE A 364 -9.51 -17.83 41.79
N ASP A 365 -8.50 -18.29 41.07
CA ASP A 365 -8.18 -19.71 40.96
C ASP A 365 -7.14 -20.02 42.04
N SER A 366 -7.56 -20.70 43.11
CA SER A 366 -6.74 -20.91 44.32
C SER A 366 -5.38 -21.51 44.01
N LEU A 367 -5.33 -22.48 43.10
CA LEU A 367 -4.08 -23.14 42.73
C LEU A 367 -3.12 -22.15 42.04
N ARG A 368 -3.65 -21.29 41.17
CA ARG A 368 -2.85 -20.31 40.41
C ARG A 368 -2.46 -19.12 41.27
N MET A 369 -3.35 -18.65 42.13
CA MET A 369 -3.02 -17.60 43.09
C MET A 369 -1.95 -18.08 44.08
N GLN A 370 -2.04 -19.34 44.53
CA GLN A 370 -1.02 -19.94 45.38
C GLN A 370 0.35 -19.96 44.67
N GLN A 371 0.38 -20.29 43.38
CA GLN A 371 1.61 -20.25 42.59
C GLN A 371 2.23 -18.85 42.54
N ILE A 372 1.41 -17.80 42.36
CA ILE A 372 1.88 -16.40 42.39
C ILE A 372 2.50 -16.08 43.75
N VAL A 373 1.76 -16.32 44.84
CA VAL A 373 2.20 -15.96 46.21
C VAL A 373 3.48 -16.71 46.60
N ILE A 374 3.56 -18.02 46.35
CA ILE A 374 4.76 -18.82 46.61
C ILE A 374 5.96 -18.30 45.81
N ASN A 375 5.76 -17.95 44.54
CA ASN A 375 6.84 -17.41 43.72
C ASN A 375 7.35 -16.06 44.26
N LEU A 376 6.45 -15.18 44.71
CA LEU A 376 6.84 -13.92 45.35
C LEU A 376 7.59 -14.15 46.67
N LEU A 377 7.13 -15.07 47.51
CA LEU A 377 7.80 -15.42 48.77
C LEU A 377 9.19 -16.05 48.54
N ASN A 378 9.33 -16.94 47.56
CA ASN A 378 10.63 -17.49 47.18
C ASN A 378 11.58 -16.39 46.66
N ASN A 379 11.07 -15.45 45.85
CA ASN A 379 11.87 -14.31 45.37
C ASN A 379 12.32 -13.41 46.52
N ALA A 380 11.43 -13.11 47.46
CA ALA A 380 11.74 -12.37 48.68
C ALA A 380 12.82 -13.08 49.51
N ARG A 381 12.66 -14.39 49.77
CA ARG A 381 13.63 -15.20 50.50
C ARG A 381 15.01 -15.21 49.86
N HIS A 382 15.08 -15.30 48.53
CA HIS A 382 16.33 -15.23 47.77
C HIS A 382 16.96 -13.83 47.74
N ALA A 383 16.21 -12.77 48.03
CA ALA A 383 16.73 -11.41 48.09
C ALA A 383 17.42 -11.07 49.43
N LEU A 384 17.05 -11.77 50.50
CA LEU A 384 17.54 -11.52 51.87
C LEU A 384 19.01 -11.93 52.10
N ASP A 385 19.60 -12.84 51.30
CA ASP A 385 20.98 -13.34 51.47
C ASP A 385 21.34 -13.77 52.93
N GLY A 386 20.35 -14.15 53.76
CA GLY A 386 20.51 -14.46 55.18
C GLY A 386 19.35 -13.94 56.03
N ASN A 387 19.69 -13.19 57.10
CA ASN A 387 18.75 -12.55 58.03
C ASN A 387 17.95 -11.42 57.38
N GLY A 388 16.65 -11.38 57.65
CA GLY A 388 15.79 -10.29 57.20
C GLY A 388 14.32 -10.47 57.58
N LYS A 389 13.46 -9.62 57.01
CA LYS A 389 12.00 -9.66 57.21
C LYS A 389 11.29 -9.76 55.86
N ILE A 390 10.27 -10.62 55.82
CA ILE A 390 9.26 -10.67 54.76
C ILE A 390 7.93 -10.27 55.37
N THR A 391 7.22 -9.34 54.75
CA THR A 391 5.90 -8.89 55.20
C THR A 391 4.89 -9.16 54.08
N ILE A 392 3.75 -9.75 54.43
CA ILE A 392 2.58 -9.82 53.55
C ILE A 392 1.51 -8.90 54.11
N ASP A 393 1.17 -7.85 53.37
CA ASP A 393 0.13 -6.89 53.75
C ASP A 393 -1.06 -7.02 52.80
N LEU A 394 -2.19 -7.49 53.32
CA LEU A 394 -3.48 -7.54 52.62
C LEU A 394 -4.32 -6.34 53.04
N TYR A 395 -4.87 -5.60 52.08
CA TYR A 395 -5.78 -4.49 52.36
C TYR A 395 -6.69 -4.18 51.16
N GLU A 396 -7.76 -3.44 51.42
CA GLU A 396 -8.66 -2.92 50.40
C GLU A 396 -8.35 -1.43 50.14
N LYS A 397 -8.32 -1.02 48.87
CA LYS A 397 -8.23 0.39 48.47
C LYS A 397 -9.62 1.02 48.35
N ASP A 398 -9.65 2.35 48.42
CA ASP A 398 -10.89 3.15 48.31
C ASP A 398 -11.68 2.92 47.01
N ASP A 399 -11.02 2.43 45.95
CA ASP A 399 -11.62 2.09 44.66
C ASP A 399 -12.22 0.67 44.60
N GLY A 400 -12.24 -0.05 45.72
CA GLY A 400 -12.78 -1.42 45.84
C GLY A 400 -11.82 -2.51 45.33
N GLN A 401 -10.53 -2.20 45.13
CA GLN A 401 -9.53 -3.20 44.78
C GLN A 401 -8.94 -3.87 46.03
N ILE A 402 -8.75 -5.19 45.96
CA ILE A 402 -7.99 -5.94 46.97
C ILE A 402 -6.51 -5.93 46.56
N CYS A 403 -5.64 -5.51 47.47
CA CYS A 403 -4.19 -5.47 47.26
C CYS A 403 -3.50 -6.44 48.21
N ILE A 404 -2.63 -7.29 47.66
CA ILE A 404 -1.73 -8.17 48.42
C ILE A 404 -0.30 -7.72 48.12
N GLU A 405 0.37 -7.14 49.11
CA GLU A 405 1.77 -6.73 49.01
C GLU A 405 2.67 -7.77 49.65
N VAL A 406 3.70 -8.19 48.91
CA VAL A 406 4.79 -9.01 49.44
C VAL A 406 6.04 -8.15 49.43
N GLN A 407 6.49 -7.77 50.63
CA GLN A 407 7.66 -6.93 50.85
C GLN A 407 8.80 -7.72 51.47
N ASP A 408 10.01 -7.60 50.92
CA ASP A 408 11.25 -8.08 51.53
C ASP A 408 12.13 -6.93 52.01
N SER A 409 13.03 -7.21 52.96
CA SER A 409 14.06 -6.28 53.44
C SER A 409 15.44 -6.54 52.82
N GLY A 410 15.49 -7.06 51.60
CA GLY A 410 16.70 -7.52 50.93
C GLY A 410 17.38 -6.45 50.09
N ARG A 411 18.29 -6.88 49.20
CA ARG A 411 19.17 -6.02 48.38
C ARG A 411 18.48 -5.10 47.35
N GLY A 412 17.16 -5.21 47.17
CA GLY A 412 16.45 -4.47 46.13
C GLY A 412 16.77 -4.87 44.69
N ILE A 413 16.18 -4.12 43.76
CA ILE A 413 16.36 -4.23 42.31
C ILE A 413 16.89 -2.88 41.79
N PRO A 414 18.04 -2.85 41.08
CA PRO A 414 18.57 -1.62 40.51
C PRO A 414 17.57 -0.93 39.58
N GLU A 415 17.48 0.40 39.63
CA GLU A 415 16.48 1.20 38.90
C GLU A 415 16.43 0.89 37.40
N HIS A 416 17.58 0.70 36.76
CA HIS A 416 17.66 0.35 35.34
C HIS A 416 17.12 -1.06 35.01
N GLU A 417 17.07 -1.98 35.99
CA GLU A 417 16.54 -3.33 35.83
C GLU A 417 15.03 -3.42 36.13
N GLN A 418 14.46 -2.47 36.89
CA GLN A 418 13.08 -2.54 37.40
C GLN A 418 12.03 -2.65 36.29
N GLN A 419 12.22 -1.99 35.15
CA GLN A 419 11.31 -2.06 34.02
C GLN A 419 11.29 -3.44 33.34
N TYR A 420 12.31 -4.28 33.55
CA TYR A 420 12.49 -5.56 32.88
C TYR A 420 12.15 -6.77 33.76
N VAL A 421 11.79 -6.58 35.04
CA VAL A 421 11.58 -7.69 35.99
C VAL A 421 10.45 -8.65 35.60
N PHE A 422 9.50 -8.17 34.78
CA PHE A 422 8.40 -8.96 34.23
C PHE A 422 8.64 -9.43 32.79
N GLU A 423 9.78 -9.08 32.20
CA GLU A 423 10.15 -9.56 30.87
C GLU A 423 10.55 -11.05 30.97
N PRO A 424 9.97 -11.92 30.12
CA PRO A 424 10.32 -13.33 30.08
C PRO A 424 11.83 -13.53 30.00
N PHE A 425 12.37 -14.44 30.82
CA PHE A 425 13.78 -14.86 30.81
C PHE A 425 14.78 -13.78 31.25
N TYR A 426 14.30 -12.60 31.66
CA TYR A 426 15.15 -11.56 32.19
C TYR A 426 15.76 -11.99 33.54
N ARG A 427 17.07 -11.79 33.66
CA ARG A 427 17.84 -12.04 34.89
C ARG A 427 18.81 -10.88 35.08
N GLY A 428 18.69 -10.18 36.22
CA GLY A 428 19.58 -9.09 36.60
C GLY A 428 21.05 -9.52 36.60
N GLU A 429 21.95 -8.59 36.28
CA GLU A 429 23.36 -8.86 35.99
C GLU A 429 24.07 -9.59 37.15
N ASN A 430 23.70 -9.24 38.38
CA ASN A 430 24.26 -9.79 39.63
C ASN A 430 23.66 -11.15 40.05
N LYS A 431 22.59 -11.63 39.40
CA LYS A 431 21.91 -12.90 39.75
C LYS A 431 22.29 -14.08 38.85
N LYS A 432 23.00 -13.84 37.73
CA LYS A 432 23.42 -14.91 36.80
C LYS A 432 24.28 -16.01 37.46
N LEU A 433 25.06 -15.66 38.49
CA LEU A 433 26.02 -16.57 39.15
C LEU A 433 25.50 -17.20 40.45
N LYS A 434 24.60 -16.55 41.22
CA LYS A 434 24.19 -16.99 42.57
C LYS A 434 22.81 -17.67 42.65
N VAL A 435 21.85 -17.28 41.82
CA VAL A 435 20.48 -17.81 41.86
C VAL A 435 20.16 -18.42 40.50
N ARG A 436 20.06 -19.76 40.43
CA ARG A 436 19.80 -20.54 39.21
C ARG A 436 18.28 -20.70 39.01
N GLY A 437 17.75 -20.24 37.87
CA GLY A 437 16.35 -20.36 37.46
C GLY A 437 16.11 -19.70 36.09
N LEU A 438 15.05 -20.10 35.37
CA LEU A 438 14.80 -19.72 33.98
C LEU A 438 14.39 -18.24 33.75
N GLY A 439 14.22 -17.44 34.81
CA GLY A 439 13.69 -16.07 34.70
C GLY A 439 12.22 -16.02 34.25
N LEU A 440 11.48 -17.12 34.41
CA LEU A 440 10.08 -17.22 34.01
C LEU A 440 9.10 -16.94 35.14
N GLY A 441 9.53 -17.00 36.41
CA GLY A 441 8.65 -16.90 37.57
C GLY A 441 7.79 -15.64 37.59
N LEU A 442 8.40 -14.45 37.65
CA LEU A 442 7.67 -13.17 37.69
C LEU A 442 6.82 -12.90 36.43
N PRO A 443 7.33 -13.09 35.20
CA PRO A 443 6.52 -13.00 33.99
C PRO A 443 5.30 -13.92 34.02
N PHE A 444 5.49 -15.18 34.42
CA PHE A 444 4.42 -16.17 34.52
C PHE A 444 3.40 -15.80 35.60
N SER A 445 3.85 -15.34 36.77
CA SER A 445 2.98 -14.83 37.82
C SER A 445 2.14 -13.65 37.36
N LYS A 446 2.71 -12.74 36.56
CA LYS A 446 1.97 -11.61 35.97
C LYS A 446 0.92 -12.08 34.97
N MET A 447 1.24 -13.07 34.12
CA MET A 447 0.27 -13.67 33.21
C MET A 447 -0.88 -14.35 33.96
N LEU A 448 -0.59 -15.07 35.06
CA LEU A 448 -1.61 -15.68 35.91
C LEU A 448 -2.50 -14.66 36.61
N ALA A 449 -1.93 -13.55 37.11
CA ALA A 449 -2.69 -12.45 37.70
C ALA A 449 -3.66 -11.86 36.67
N LYS A 450 -3.16 -11.55 35.46
CA LYS A 450 -3.97 -11.03 34.35
C LYS A 450 -5.05 -12.00 33.88
N ALA A 451 -4.74 -13.29 33.82
CA ALA A 451 -5.72 -14.32 33.45
C ALA A 451 -6.86 -14.44 34.49
N GLN A 452 -6.62 -13.99 35.72
CA GLN A 452 -7.62 -13.86 36.78
C GLN A 452 -8.25 -12.45 36.85
N LYS A 453 -8.11 -11.64 35.80
CA LYS A 453 -8.60 -10.24 35.73
C LYS A 453 -7.97 -9.28 36.74
N GLY A 454 -6.84 -9.65 37.34
CA GLY A 454 -6.03 -8.79 38.19
C GLY A 454 -4.80 -8.25 37.48
N ASP A 455 -3.84 -7.75 38.26
CA ASP A 455 -2.48 -7.47 37.77
C ASP A 455 -1.43 -7.77 38.86
N LEU A 456 -0.18 -7.89 38.43
CA LEU A 456 0.99 -7.98 39.29
C LEU A 456 1.97 -6.88 38.90
N ILE A 457 2.28 -6.01 39.85
CA ILE A 457 3.16 -4.87 39.65
C ILE A 457 4.32 -4.86 40.65
N LEU A 458 5.41 -4.21 40.24
CA LEU A 458 6.48 -3.80 41.14
C LEU A 458 6.06 -2.45 41.72
N LYS A 459 5.78 -2.40 43.02
CA LYS A 459 5.30 -1.18 43.70
C LYS A 459 6.48 -0.25 44.02
N ASP A 460 7.52 -0.82 44.62
CA ASP A 460 8.75 -0.12 44.98
C ASP A 460 9.91 -1.11 45.07
N SER A 461 11.12 -0.62 44.80
CA SER A 461 12.35 -1.37 45.04
C SER A 461 13.53 -0.43 45.22
N ASN A 462 14.25 -0.61 46.32
CA ASN A 462 15.42 0.18 46.66
C ASN A 462 16.38 -0.67 47.50
N GLN A 463 17.50 -0.11 47.95
CA GLN A 463 18.52 -0.87 48.71
C GLN A 463 18.03 -1.45 50.04
N GLN A 464 16.84 -1.06 50.52
CA GLN A 464 16.24 -1.55 51.75
C GLN A 464 15.21 -2.65 51.53
N GLY A 465 14.86 -2.98 50.28
CA GLY A 465 13.86 -3.99 49.99
C GLY A 465 13.17 -3.90 48.64
N THR A 466 12.30 -4.86 48.37
CA THR A 466 11.42 -4.86 47.21
C THR A 466 9.99 -5.17 47.63
N THR A 467 9.03 -4.48 47.01
CA THR A 467 7.60 -4.72 47.23
C THR A 467 6.92 -5.04 45.90
N PHE A 468 6.39 -6.26 45.80
CA PHE A 468 5.49 -6.67 44.72
C PHE A 468 4.04 -6.60 45.20
N MET A 469 3.14 -6.13 44.34
CA MET A 469 1.72 -5.98 44.65
C MET A 469 0.87 -6.76 43.64
N ILE A 470 0.04 -7.67 44.16
CA ILE A 470 -1.05 -8.31 43.41
C ILE A 470 -2.31 -7.46 43.60
N ILE A 471 -3.00 -7.15 42.50
CA ILE A 471 -4.24 -6.37 42.50
C ILE A 471 -5.37 -7.27 41.99
N LEU A 472 -6.48 -7.32 42.74
CA LEU A 472 -7.68 -8.09 42.41
C LEU A 472 -8.93 -7.23 42.52
N GLU A 473 -9.97 -7.57 41.76
CA GLU A 473 -11.30 -6.97 41.94
C GLU A 473 -11.98 -7.61 43.16
N LYS A 474 -12.52 -6.78 44.07
CA LYS A 474 -13.37 -7.24 45.16
C LYS A 474 -14.66 -7.82 44.59
N THR A 475 -15.14 -8.88 45.22
CA THR A 475 -16.45 -9.46 44.93
C THR A 475 -17.34 -9.34 46.16
N ASP A 476 -18.61 -9.00 45.95
CA ASP A 476 -19.58 -8.83 47.03
C ASP A 476 -19.76 -10.11 47.86
N GLN A 477 -20.12 -9.93 49.12
CA GLN A 477 -20.32 -11.04 50.07
C GLN A 477 -21.49 -11.97 49.74
N VAL A 478 -22.31 -11.68 48.73
CA VAL A 478 -23.51 -12.48 48.39
C VAL A 478 -23.20 -13.74 47.59
#